data_AF-A0A7C4RNU5-F1
#
_entry.id   AF-A0A7C4RNU5-F1
#
_cell.length_a   1.000
_cell.length_b   1.000
_cell.length_c   1.000
_cell.angle_alpha   90.00
_cell.angle_beta   90.00
_cell.angle_gamma   90.00
#
_symmetry.space_group_name_H-M   'P 1'
#
loop_
_entity.id
_entity.type
_entity.pdbx_description
1 polymer ?
#
loop_
_entity_poly.entity_id
_entity_poly.type
_entity_poly.pdbx_seq_one_letter_code
_entity_poly.pdbx_strand_id
1 'polypeptide(L)'
;MASLASHIEAYIKKLLSEASNEVIRLQRRELARRFGCVPSQINYVIRTRFTPERGYIVESQRGGGGYIRIIKVNLPLQESLSERLSYEIGEAIDRARARTLVSRLTSDGCFSTRERLLIEAALNALDDIIDELGDFPEYKYNILRAFMLKKLLGALLGGECEGNAMSEL
;
A
#
# COMPACT_ATOMS: atom_id res chain seq x y z
N MET A 1 -19.78 -22.16 9.82
CA MET A 1 -20.31 -21.39 10.96
C MET A 1 -19.27 -20.40 11.41
N ALA A 2 -19.57 -19.10 11.44
CA ALA A 2 -18.60 -18.09 11.89
C ALA A 2 -18.49 -18.09 13.42
N SER A 3 -17.26 -18.05 13.94
CA SER A 3 -17.01 -18.04 15.39
C SER A 3 -17.48 -16.72 16.03
N LEU A 4 -17.72 -16.71 17.34
CA LEU A 4 -18.04 -15.48 18.09
C LEU A 4 -16.98 -14.38 17.86
N ALA A 5 -15.69 -14.77 17.80
CA ALA A 5 -14.60 -13.85 17.49
C ALA A 5 -14.73 -13.22 16.10
N SER A 6 -15.15 -13.99 15.10
CA SER A 6 -15.38 -13.50 13.73
C SER A 6 -16.53 -12.48 13.67
N HIS A 7 -17.59 -12.70 14.46
CA HIS A 7 -18.71 -11.73 14.54
C HIS A 7 -18.28 -10.42 15.20
N ILE A 8 -17.49 -10.48 16.28
CA ILE A 8 -16.95 -9.28 16.94
C ILE A 8 -16.01 -8.53 15.98
N GLU A 9 -15.14 -9.25 15.26
CA GLU A 9 -14.23 -8.67 14.26
C GLU A 9 -15.00 -7.94 13.14
N ALA A 10 -15.97 -8.62 12.51
CA ALA A 10 -16.77 -8.05 11.42
C ALA A 10 -17.53 -6.79 11.87
N TYR A 11 -18.06 -6.81 13.09
CA TYR A 11 -18.75 -5.66 13.66
C TYR A 11 -17.82 -4.45 13.86
N ILE A 12 -16.63 -4.67 14.44
CA ILE A 12 -15.65 -3.60 14.65
C ILE A 12 -15.17 -3.03 13.30
N LYS A 13 -14.95 -3.89 12.29
CA LYS A 13 -14.59 -3.46 10.93
C LYS A 13 -15.69 -2.62 10.27
N LYS A 14 -16.96 -2.99 10.44
CA LYS A 14 -18.09 -2.18 9.95
C LYS A 14 -18.13 -0.80 10.60
N LEU A 15 -17.92 -0.71 11.91
CA LEU A 15 -17.83 0.58 12.60
C LEU A 15 -16.66 1.44 12.10
N LEU A 16 -15.52 0.82 11.78
CA LEU A 16 -14.38 1.52 11.19
C LEU A 16 -14.70 2.07 9.80
N SER A 17 -15.39 1.31 8.94
CA SER A 17 -15.75 1.76 7.59
C SER A 17 -16.81 2.86 7.57
N GLU A 18 -17.67 2.90 8.59
CA GLU A 18 -18.69 3.96 8.74
C GLU A 18 -18.12 5.24 9.36
N ALA A 19 -16.92 5.17 9.97
CA ALA A 19 -16.27 6.31 10.59
C ALA A 19 -15.49 7.13 9.54
N SER A 20 -15.75 8.43 9.48
CA SER A 20 -15.17 9.35 8.49
C SER A 20 -13.63 9.39 8.46
N ASN A 21 -12.98 9.05 9.58
CA ASN A 21 -11.53 9.12 9.74
C ASN A 21 -10.89 7.74 10.02
N GLU A 22 -11.61 6.63 9.81
CA GLU A 22 -11.16 5.26 10.15
C GLU A 22 -10.64 5.09 11.61
N VAL A 23 -11.14 5.93 12.53
CA VAL A 23 -10.84 5.89 13.96
C VAL A 23 -12.12 5.72 14.73
N ILE A 24 -12.15 4.73 15.62
CA ILE A 24 -13.28 4.51 16.52
C ILE A 24 -12.82 4.40 17.98
N ARG A 25 -13.74 4.76 18.89
CA ARG A 25 -13.57 4.60 20.34
C ARG A 25 -14.68 3.70 20.85
N LEU A 26 -14.30 2.61 21.50
CA LEU A 26 -15.21 1.57 21.98
C LEU A 26 -14.97 1.26 23.45
N GLN A 27 -16.01 0.87 24.18
CA GLN A 27 -15.88 0.36 25.54
C GLN A 27 -15.92 -1.17 25.54
N ARG A 28 -14.97 -1.81 26.23
CA ARG A 28 -14.90 -3.28 26.36
C ARG A 28 -16.17 -3.88 26.95
N ARG A 29 -16.68 -3.24 28.01
CA ARG A 29 -17.88 -3.68 28.72
C ARG A 29 -19.12 -3.62 27.81
N GLU A 30 -19.20 -2.58 26.97
CA GLU A 30 -20.33 -2.40 26.07
C GLU A 30 -20.35 -3.45 24.96
N LEU A 31 -19.19 -3.70 24.33
CA LEU A 31 -19.04 -4.78 23.36
C LEU A 31 -19.35 -6.14 24.00
N ALA A 32 -18.80 -6.41 25.18
CA ALA A 32 -19.04 -7.64 25.92
C ALA A 32 -20.53 -7.87 26.17
N ARG A 33 -21.25 -6.84 26.64
CA ARG A 33 -22.70 -6.88 26.85
C ARG A 33 -23.47 -7.12 25.54
N ARG A 34 -23.12 -6.41 24.46
CA ARG A 34 -23.78 -6.54 23.15
C ARG A 34 -23.66 -7.95 22.57
N PHE A 35 -22.50 -8.58 22.72
CA PHE A 35 -22.24 -9.92 22.21
C PHE A 35 -22.50 -11.03 23.23
N GLY A 36 -23.02 -10.70 24.42
CA GLY A 36 -23.31 -11.67 25.47
C GLY A 36 -22.08 -12.45 25.95
N CYS A 37 -20.90 -11.82 25.96
CA CYS A 37 -19.63 -12.47 26.27
C CYS A 37 -18.85 -11.76 27.37
N VAL A 38 -17.79 -12.40 27.88
CA VAL A 38 -16.93 -11.83 28.92
C VAL A 38 -15.94 -10.80 28.35
N PRO A 39 -15.54 -9.75 29.10
CA PRO A 39 -14.61 -8.72 28.61
C PRO A 39 -13.24 -9.26 28.14
N SER A 40 -12.78 -10.40 28.67
CA SER A 40 -11.56 -11.07 28.21
C SER A 40 -11.67 -11.53 26.76
N GLN A 41 -12.86 -11.91 26.28
CA GLN A 41 -13.09 -12.30 24.89
C GLN A 41 -12.86 -11.12 23.94
N ILE A 42 -13.30 -9.92 24.33
CA ILE A 42 -13.05 -8.70 23.55
C ILE A 42 -11.54 -8.41 23.47
N ASN A 43 -10.83 -8.57 24.59
CA ASN A 43 -9.37 -8.41 24.61
C ASN A 43 -8.66 -9.42 23.70
N TYR A 44 -9.11 -10.67 23.70
CA TYR A 44 -8.56 -11.71 22.84
C TYR A 44 -8.73 -11.36 21.36
N VAL A 45 -9.95 -10.97 20.95
CA VAL A 45 -10.23 -10.56 19.57
C VAL A 45 -9.35 -9.38 19.16
N ILE A 46 -9.24 -8.36 20.01
CA ILE A 46 -8.45 -7.17 19.71
C ILE A 46 -6.97 -7.49 19.58
N ARG A 47 -6.40 -8.26 20.51
CA ARG A 47 -4.98 -8.66 20.48
C ARG A 47 -4.61 -9.57 19.30
N THR A 48 -5.56 -10.32 18.74
CA THR A 48 -5.28 -11.32 17.69
C THR A 48 -5.69 -10.85 16.29
N ARG A 49 -6.67 -9.94 16.18
CA ARG A 49 -7.24 -9.49 14.89
C ARG A 49 -6.89 -8.06 14.53
N PHE A 50 -6.66 -7.19 15.51
CA PHE A 50 -6.39 -5.78 15.32
C PHE A 50 -4.96 -5.47 15.78
N THR A 51 -3.99 -6.02 15.03
CA THR A 51 -2.56 -5.86 15.33
C THR A 51 -1.89 -4.87 14.36
N PRO A 52 -0.73 -4.29 14.71
CA PRO A 52 0.02 -3.43 13.82
C PRO A 52 0.33 -4.10 12.47
N GLU A 53 0.68 -5.38 12.48
CA GLU A 53 0.99 -6.17 11.28
C GLU A 53 -0.24 -6.34 10.36
N ARG A 54 -1.45 -6.14 10.89
CA ARG A 54 -2.72 -6.21 10.17
C ARG A 54 -3.30 -4.83 9.83
N GLY A 55 -2.53 -3.76 10.04
CA GLY A 55 -2.97 -2.42 9.66
C GLY A 55 -3.76 -1.71 10.76
N TYR A 56 -3.58 -2.09 12.03
CA TYR A 56 -4.34 -1.49 13.13
C TYR A 56 -3.44 -1.04 14.28
N ILE A 57 -3.65 0.17 14.75
CA ILE A 57 -3.10 0.66 16.02
C ILE A 57 -4.21 0.63 17.07
N VAL A 58 -3.91 0.03 18.22
CA VAL A 58 -4.85 -0.10 19.33
C VAL A 58 -4.27 0.59 20.56
N GLU A 59 -4.99 1.59 21.07
CA GLU A 59 -4.68 2.27 22.33
C GLU A 59 -5.72 1.87 23.38
N SER A 60 -5.30 1.71 24.64
CA SER A 60 -6.23 1.45 25.74
C SER A 60 -5.99 2.38 26.90
N GLN A 61 -7.06 3.01 27.39
CA GLN A 61 -7.02 3.81 28.62
C GLN A 61 -7.63 3.02 29.79
N ARG A 62 -6.94 3.00 30.94
CA ARG A 62 -7.45 2.41 32.19
C ARG A 62 -8.06 3.50 33.08
N GLY A 63 -9.15 3.22 33.79
CA GLY A 63 -9.86 4.16 34.67
C GLY A 63 -11.40 4.07 34.55
N GLY A 64 -12.11 4.93 35.27
CA GLY A 64 -13.60 4.92 35.41
C GLY A 64 -14.40 5.10 34.11
N GLY A 65 -13.75 5.52 33.02
CA GLY A 65 -14.33 5.64 31.68
C GLY A 65 -13.48 4.96 30.59
N GLY A 66 -12.74 3.91 30.96
CA GLY A 66 -11.77 3.27 30.07
C GLY A 66 -12.35 2.86 28.72
N TYR A 67 -11.67 3.29 27.65
CA TYR A 67 -12.01 2.95 26.27
C TYR A 67 -10.83 2.29 25.57
N ILE A 68 -11.14 1.62 24.46
CA ILE A 68 -10.19 1.19 23.46
C ILE A 68 -10.35 2.12 22.26
N ARG A 69 -9.24 2.67 21.80
CA ARG A 69 -9.17 3.35 20.50
C ARG A 69 -8.62 2.38 19.49
N ILE A 70 -9.34 2.18 18.40
CA ILE A 70 -8.85 1.40 17.26
C ILE A 70 -8.73 2.36 16.10
N ILE A 71 -7.53 2.42 15.54
CA ILE A 71 -7.16 3.24 14.39
C ILE A 71 -6.82 2.24 13.30
N LYS A 72 -7.53 2.26 12.19
CA LYS A 72 -7.05 1.60 10.98
C LYS A 72 -5.99 2.51 10.40
N VAL A 73 -4.80 1.97 10.29
CA VAL A 73 -3.71 2.62 9.58
C VAL A 73 -3.67 1.91 8.24
N ASN A 74 -3.71 2.66 7.15
CA ASN A 74 -3.32 2.13 5.85
C ASN A 74 -1.81 1.86 5.90
N LEU A 75 -1.41 0.79 6.61
CA LEU A 75 -0.16 0.14 6.31
C LEU A 75 -0.38 -0.47 4.93
N PRO A 76 0.43 -0.13 3.92
CA PRO A 76 0.43 -0.89 2.68
C PRO A 76 0.79 -2.33 3.07
N LEU A 77 -0.22 -3.20 3.17
CA LEU A 77 -0.06 -4.53 3.74
C LEU A 77 0.61 -5.53 2.79
N GLN A 78 1.13 -5.02 1.70
CA GLN A 78 2.20 -5.55 0.88
C GLN A 78 2.98 -4.29 0.48
N GLU A 79 4.33 -4.31 0.52
CA GLU A 79 5.09 -3.25 -0.18
C GLU A 79 4.44 -3.10 -1.55
N SER A 80 3.89 -1.92 -1.86
CA SER A 80 3.20 -1.75 -3.12
C SER A 80 4.17 -2.11 -4.23
N LEU A 81 3.70 -2.67 -5.34
CA LEU A 81 4.58 -2.96 -6.48
C LEU A 81 5.41 -1.72 -6.85
N SER A 82 4.84 -0.52 -6.68
CA SER A 82 5.54 0.75 -6.83
C SER A 82 6.68 0.98 -5.82
N GLU A 83 6.55 0.59 -4.55
CA GLU A 83 7.61 0.69 -3.54
C GLU A 83 8.74 -0.31 -3.82
N ARG A 84 8.42 -1.56 -4.16
CA ARG A 84 9.40 -2.58 -4.55
C ARG A 84 10.19 -2.17 -5.78
N LEU A 85 9.50 -1.65 -6.79
CA LEU A 85 10.13 -1.14 -8.01
C LEU A 85 10.97 0.11 -7.73
N SER A 86 10.53 0.99 -6.83
CA SER A 86 11.33 2.15 -6.42
C SER A 86 12.65 1.72 -5.77
N TYR A 87 12.62 0.64 -4.97
CA TYR A 87 13.82 0.05 -4.39
C TYR A 87 14.73 -0.61 -5.45
N GLU A 88 14.16 -1.37 -6.38
CA GLU A 88 14.91 -2.03 -7.46
C GLU A 88 15.58 -1.02 -8.42
N ILE A 89 14.93 0.11 -8.69
CA ILE A 89 15.47 1.19 -9.53
C ILE A 89 16.62 1.91 -8.80
N GLY A 90 16.51 2.10 -7.48
CA GLY A 90 17.51 2.81 -6.68
C GLY A 90 17.61 4.30 -7.03
N GLU A 91 18.70 4.95 -6.65
CA GLU A 91 18.90 6.39 -6.86
C GLU A 91 19.31 6.76 -8.29
N ALA A 92 19.85 5.81 -9.05
CA ALA A 92 20.32 6.03 -10.41
C ALA A 92 20.17 4.76 -11.26
N ILE A 93 19.72 4.91 -12.50
CA ILE A 93 19.56 3.82 -13.46
C ILE A 93 20.06 4.22 -14.84
N ASP A 94 20.88 3.36 -15.44
CA ASP A 94 21.33 3.54 -16.82
C ASP A 94 20.24 3.17 -17.83
N ARG A 95 20.48 3.53 -19.10
CA ARG A 95 19.54 3.34 -20.21
C ARG A 95 19.22 1.87 -20.46
N ALA A 96 20.22 0.99 -20.38
CA ALA A 96 20.05 -0.43 -20.67
C ALA A 96 19.20 -1.09 -19.59
N ARG A 97 19.53 -0.86 -18.31
CA ARG A 97 18.76 -1.35 -17.16
C ARG A 97 17.33 -0.84 -17.16
N ALA A 98 17.10 0.43 -17.48
CA ALA A 98 15.74 0.98 -17.58
C ALA A 98 14.91 0.26 -18.65
N ARG A 99 15.48 0.03 -19.84
CA ARG A 99 14.81 -0.69 -20.93
C ARG A 99 14.52 -2.15 -20.58
N THR A 100 15.48 -2.84 -19.96
CA THR A 100 15.30 -4.22 -19.50
C THR A 100 14.19 -4.32 -18.45
N LEU A 101 14.16 -3.38 -17.50
CA LEU A 101 13.13 -3.35 -16.46
C LEU A 101 11.73 -3.13 -17.06
N VAL A 102 11.57 -2.14 -17.95
CA VAL A 102 10.29 -1.84 -18.61
C VAL A 102 9.81 -3.02 -19.47
N SER A 103 10.73 -3.67 -20.17
CA SER A 103 10.43 -4.85 -21.00
C SER A 103 9.95 -6.02 -20.13
N ARG A 104 10.67 -6.31 -19.03
CA ARG A 104 10.30 -7.37 -18.08
C ARG A 104 8.92 -7.11 -17.48
N LEU A 105 8.66 -5.90 -17.01
CA LEU A 105 7.35 -5.55 -16.42
C LEU A 105 6.21 -5.64 -17.43
N THR A 106 6.47 -5.39 -18.71
CA THR A 106 5.47 -5.60 -19.76
C THR A 106 5.22 -7.09 -19.99
N SER A 107 6.28 -7.91 -20.02
CA SER A 107 6.15 -9.38 -20.14
C SER A 107 5.43 -10.00 -18.94
N ASP A 108 5.63 -9.45 -17.74
CA ASP A 108 4.98 -9.85 -16.50
C ASP A 108 3.52 -9.35 -16.42
N GLY A 109 3.02 -8.65 -17.44
CA GLY A 109 1.65 -8.16 -17.51
C GLY A 109 1.34 -6.97 -16.61
N CYS A 110 2.36 -6.27 -16.09
CA CYS A 110 2.17 -5.09 -15.24
C CYS A 110 1.71 -3.86 -16.03
N PHE A 111 1.98 -3.82 -17.34
CA PHE A 111 1.56 -2.75 -18.25
C PHE A 111 1.09 -3.32 -19.59
N SER A 112 0.14 -2.64 -20.21
CA SER A 112 -0.23 -2.85 -21.60
C SER A 112 0.88 -2.40 -22.56
N THR A 113 0.86 -2.92 -23.78
CA THR A 113 1.78 -2.49 -24.85
C THR A 113 1.73 -0.97 -25.09
N ARG A 114 0.55 -0.36 -24.93
CA ARG A 114 0.37 1.08 -25.09
C ARG A 114 1.12 1.86 -23.99
N GLU A 115 1.04 1.41 -22.75
CA GLU A 115 1.73 2.04 -21.62
C GLU A 115 3.25 1.87 -21.74
N ARG A 116 3.73 0.69 -22.16
CA ARG A 116 5.14 0.48 -22.48
C ARG A 116 5.66 1.51 -23.49
N LEU A 117 4.93 1.71 -24.59
CA LEU A 117 5.31 2.67 -25.63
C LEU A 117 5.34 4.12 -25.09
N LEU A 118 4.41 4.49 -24.20
CA LEU A 118 4.41 5.81 -23.57
C LEU A 118 5.62 6.01 -22.64
N ILE A 119 5.97 4.99 -21.85
CA ILE A 119 7.16 5.04 -20.99
C ILE A 119 8.42 5.16 -21.86
N GLU A 120 8.55 4.33 -22.89
CA GLU A 120 9.70 4.35 -23.81
C GLU A 120 9.83 5.69 -24.54
N ALA A 121 8.72 6.27 -25.00
CA ALA A 121 8.72 7.59 -25.64
C ALA A 121 9.21 8.69 -24.68
N ALA A 122 8.76 8.67 -23.42
CA ALA A 122 9.19 9.64 -22.42
C ALA A 122 10.68 9.50 -22.07
N LEU A 123 11.17 8.26 -21.95
CA LEU A 123 12.59 8.00 -21.67
C LEU A 123 13.48 8.39 -22.86
N ASN A 124 13.06 8.09 -24.09
CA ASN A 124 13.82 8.48 -25.28
C ASN A 124 13.86 10.00 -25.44
N ALA A 125 12.74 10.71 -25.23
CA ALA A 125 12.73 12.18 -25.28
C ALA A 125 13.68 12.80 -24.24
N LEU A 126 13.78 12.20 -23.06
CA LEU A 126 14.75 12.62 -22.04
C LEU A 126 16.19 12.41 -22.53
N ASP A 127 16.49 11.27 -23.13
CA ASP A 127 17.82 10.99 -23.67
C ASP A 127 18.17 11.92 -24.84
N ASP A 128 17.21 12.26 -25.73
CA ASP A 128 17.41 13.16 -26.86
C ASP A 128 17.73 14.60 -26.39
N ILE A 129 17.00 15.11 -25.40
CA ILE A 129 17.25 16.43 -24.79
C ILE A 129 18.66 16.48 -24.19
N ILE A 130 19.08 15.38 -23.57
CA ILE A 130 20.40 15.24 -22.94
C ILE A 130 21.51 15.25 -23.99
N ASP A 131 21.35 14.48 -25.07
CA ASP A 131 22.32 14.41 -26.15
C ASP A 131 22.50 15.79 -26.83
N GLU A 132 21.43 16.60 -26.90
CA GLU A 132 21.48 18.00 -27.40
C GLU A 132 22.19 18.97 -26.44
N LEU A 133 22.07 18.78 -25.12
CA LEU A 133 22.64 19.68 -24.10
C LEU A 133 24.17 19.56 -23.95
N GLY A 134 24.77 18.47 -24.44
CA GLY A 134 26.21 18.34 -24.74
C GLY A 134 27.21 18.37 -23.57
N ASP A 135 26.83 18.78 -22.35
CA ASP A 135 27.77 19.03 -21.26
C ASP A 135 27.20 18.72 -19.85
N PHE A 136 26.44 17.63 -19.73
CA PHE A 136 25.86 17.24 -18.45
C PHE A 136 26.40 15.88 -17.96
N PRO A 137 26.76 15.74 -16.67
CA PRO A 137 27.44 14.53 -16.19
C PRO A 137 26.55 13.28 -16.24
N GLU A 138 27.13 12.15 -16.66
CA GLU A 138 26.41 10.88 -16.84
C GLU A 138 25.63 10.43 -15.59
N TYR A 139 26.24 10.56 -14.41
CA TYR A 139 25.62 10.16 -13.15
C TYR A 139 24.35 10.97 -12.84
N LYS A 140 24.30 12.26 -13.21
CA LYS A 140 23.11 13.10 -12.99
C LYS A 140 21.97 12.70 -13.92
N TYR A 141 22.27 12.28 -15.15
CA TYR A 141 21.25 11.72 -16.05
C TYR A 141 20.67 10.42 -15.51
N ASN A 142 21.51 9.55 -14.97
CA ASN A 142 21.05 8.29 -14.41
C ASN A 142 20.14 8.52 -13.20
N ILE A 143 20.41 9.54 -12.39
CA ILE A 143 19.52 9.98 -11.30
C ILE A 143 18.19 10.52 -11.84
N LEU A 144 18.24 11.41 -12.84
CA LEU A 144 17.04 11.99 -13.43
C LEU A 144 16.17 10.91 -14.09
N ARG A 145 16.79 9.94 -14.78
CA ARG A 145 16.11 8.79 -15.38
C ARG A 145 15.44 7.93 -14.31
N ALA A 146 16.14 7.65 -13.21
CA ALA A 146 15.57 6.90 -12.08
C ALA A 146 14.36 7.63 -11.50
N PHE A 147 14.47 8.94 -11.29
CA PHE A 147 13.36 9.76 -10.80
C PHE A 147 12.16 9.72 -11.74
N MET A 148 12.36 9.99 -13.03
CA MET A 148 11.29 9.96 -14.05
C MET A 148 10.63 8.59 -14.14
N LEU A 149 11.42 7.52 -14.17
CA LEU A 149 10.93 6.16 -14.25
C LEU A 149 10.08 5.80 -13.01
N LYS A 150 10.53 6.15 -11.80
CA LYS A 150 9.75 5.97 -10.56
C LYS A 150 8.41 6.71 -10.62
N LYS A 151 8.37 7.92 -11.17
CA LYS A 151 7.13 8.70 -11.31
C LYS A 151 6.18 8.10 -12.33
N LEU A 152 6.68 7.69 -13.49
CA LEU A 152 5.87 7.04 -14.53
C LEU A 152 5.27 5.73 -14.03
N LEU A 153 6.09 4.85 -13.45
CA LEU A 153 5.63 3.57 -12.91
C LEU A 153 4.69 3.77 -11.71
N GLY A 154 4.98 4.74 -10.83
CA GLY A 154 4.09 5.09 -9.73
C GLY A 154 2.74 5.61 -10.19
N ALA A 155 2.68 6.40 -11.27
CA ALA A 155 1.42 6.90 -11.83
C ALA A 155 0.59 5.79 -12.49
N LEU A 156 1.24 4.86 -13.19
CA LEU A 156 0.57 3.74 -13.85
C LEU A 156 0.10 2.67 -12.84
N LEU A 157 0.93 2.34 -11.85
CA LEU A 157 0.60 1.33 -10.84
C LEU A 157 -0.23 1.87 -9.67
N GLY A 158 -0.19 3.19 -9.43
CA GLY A 158 -0.96 3.86 -8.39
C GLY A 158 -2.42 4.15 -8.77
N GLY A 159 -2.80 3.97 -10.03
CA GLY A 159 -4.16 4.23 -10.53
C GLY A 159 -5.16 3.09 -10.33
N GLU A 160 -4.71 1.84 -10.16
CA GLU A 160 -5.59 0.66 -10.26
C GLU A 160 -5.25 -0.50 -9.30
N CYS A 161 -4.94 -0.24 -8.02
CA CYS A 161 -4.73 -1.31 -7.03
C CYS A 161 -5.86 -1.45 -5.97
N GLU A 162 -7.06 -0.94 -6.24
CA GLU A 162 -8.28 -1.33 -5.49
C GLU A 162 -9.13 -2.39 -6.21
N GLY A 163 -8.71 -2.91 -7.38
CA GLY A 163 -9.65 -3.66 -8.23
C GLY A 163 -9.07 -4.71 -9.15
N ASN A 164 -7.97 -5.39 -8.82
CA ASN A 164 -7.76 -6.72 -9.43
C ASN A 164 -6.77 -7.61 -8.65
N ALA A 165 -7.15 -8.00 -7.45
CA ALA A 165 -6.74 -9.30 -6.93
C ALA A 165 -7.93 -10.25 -7.13
N MET A 166 -8.07 -10.83 -8.32
CA MET A 166 -8.45 -12.23 -8.54
C MET A 166 -8.71 -12.54 -10.03
N SER A 167 -7.72 -13.14 -10.69
CA SER A 167 -7.95 -14.29 -11.58
C SER A 167 -6.63 -15.01 -11.88
N GLU A 168 -6.53 -16.23 -11.34
CA GLU A 168 -5.75 -17.36 -11.87
C GLU A 168 -4.21 -17.31 -11.76
N LEU A 169 -3.69 -17.81 -10.63
CA LEU A 169 -3.13 -19.18 -10.50
C LEU A 169 -2.76 -19.49 -9.04
#